data_AF-A0A959YWL6-F1
#
_entry.id   AF-A0A959YWL6-F1
#
_cell.length_a   1.000
_cell.length_b   1.000
_cell.length_c   1.000
_cell.angle_alpha   90.00
_cell.angle_beta   90.00
_cell.angle_gamma   90.00
#
_symmetry.space_group_name_H-M   'P 1'
#
loop_
_entity.id
_entity.type
_entity.pdbx_description
1 polymer ?
#
loop_
_entity_poly.entity_id
_entity_poly.type
_entity_poly.pdbx_seq_one_letter_code
_entity_poly.pdbx_strand_id
1 'polypeptide(L)' 'PGVEEVRALQGGNAYELACATGARPAGDVFRLCAQRHWTLTELTPVETRLEDVFRGLTLN' A
#
# COMPACT_ATOMS: atom_id res chain seq x y z
N PRO A 1 1.53 -1.59 10.49
CA PRO A 1 0.48 -2.45 11.05
C PRO A 1 -0.75 -2.47 10.15
N GLY A 2 -1.35 -3.64 9.89
CA GLY A 2 -2.54 -3.76 9.03
C GLY A 2 -2.30 -4.30 7.62
N VAL A 3 -1.09 -4.77 7.31
CA VAL A 3 -0.83 -5.61 6.12
C VAL A 3 -1.22 -7.04 6.47
N GLU A 4 -2.13 -7.62 5.69
CA GLU A 4 -2.66 -8.98 5.89
C GLU A 4 -1.97 -9.99 4.96
N GLU A 5 -1.60 -9.56 3.75
CA GLU A 5 -0.91 -10.40 2.78
C GLU A 5 0.13 -9.59 1.99
N VAL A 6 1.25 -10.25 1.65
CA VAL A 6 2.30 -9.69 0.78
C VAL A 6 2.55 -10.66 -0.36
N ARG A 7 2.42 -10.19 -1.60
CA ARG A 7 2.70 -10.97 -2.81
C ARG A 7 3.83 -10.33 -3.60
N ALA A 8 4.82 -11.13 -3.96
CA ALA A 8 5.84 -10.71 -4.93
C ALA A 8 5.26 -10.83 -6.35
N LEU A 9 5.39 -9.77 -7.13
CA LEU A 9 5.00 -9.79 -8.54
C LEU A 9 6.08 -10.55 -9.34
N GLN A 10 5.65 -11.43 -10.25
CA GLN A 10 6.56 -12.26 -11.03
C GLN A 10 7.45 -11.39 -11.92
N GLY A 11 8.78 -11.56 -11.79
CA GLY A 11 9.76 -10.93 -12.68
C GLY A 11 10.32 -9.57 -12.23
N GLY A 12 10.15 -9.15 -10.97
CA GLY A 12 10.72 -7.87 -10.52
C GLY A 12 10.79 -7.65 -9.01
N ASN A 13 11.22 -6.44 -8.63
CA ASN A 13 11.31 -5.96 -7.25
C ASN A 13 10.03 -5.26 -6.78
N ALA A 14 8.88 -5.69 -7.30
CA ALA A 14 7.58 -5.10 -7.02
C ALA A 14 6.76 -6.03 -6.12
N TYR A 15 6.08 -5.44 -5.14
CA TYR A 15 5.29 -6.15 -4.16
C TYR A 15 3.89 -5.57 -4.12
N GLU A 16 2.90 -6.45 -4.04
CA GLU A 16 1.52 -6.09 -3.77
C GLU A 16 1.21 -6.39 -2.30
N LEU A 17 0.59 -5.41 -1.63
CA LEU A 17 0.28 -5.46 -0.20
C LEU A 17 -1.24 -5.42 -0.04
N ALA A 18 -1.83 -6.53 0.41
CA ALA A 18 -3.22 -6.53 0.83
C ALA A 18 -3.30 -6.02 2.26
N CYS A 19 -4.11 -5.00 2.49
CA CYS A 19 -4.22 -4.35 3.78
C CYS A 19 -5.66 -4.36 4.28
N ALA A 20 -5.80 -4.42 5.60
CA ALA A 20 -7.09 -4.30 6.27
C ALA A 20 -7.76 -2.95 5.94
N THR A 21 -9.09 -2.93 5.90
CA THR A 21 -9.87 -1.72 5.59
C THR A 21 -9.52 -0.57 6.53
N GLY A 22 -9.18 0.60 5.97
CA GLY A 22 -8.81 1.79 6.72
C GLY A 22 -7.34 1.83 7.19
N ALA A 23 -6.55 0.80 6.93
CA ALA A 23 -5.11 0.82 7.19
C ALA A 23 -4.40 1.84 6.27
N ARG A 24 -3.34 2.47 6.79
CA ARG A 24 -2.51 3.43 6.05
C ARG A 24 -1.07 2.92 5.97
N PRO A 25 -0.78 1.92 5.11
CA PRO A 25 0.51 1.22 5.10
C PRO A 25 1.67 2.07 4.58
N ALA A 26 1.41 3.17 3.87
CA ALA A 26 2.44 3.96 3.19
C ALA A 26 3.58 4.42 4.11
N GLY A 27 3.25 4.93 5.31
CA GLY A 27 4.26 5.37 6.28
C GLY A 27 5.09 4.22 6.85
N ASP A 28 4.51 3.03 6.97
CA ASP A 28 5.22 1.84 7.44
C ASP A 28 6.14 1.27 6.36
N VAL A 29 5.67 1.22 5.11
CA VAL A 29 6.47 0.79 3.96
C VAL A 29 7.67 1.72 3.76
N PHE A 30 7.45 3.03 3.82
CA PHE A 30 8.54 4.01 3.72
C PHE A 30 9.60 3.81 4.80
N ARG A 31 9.18 3.65 6.07
CA ARG A 31 10.10 3.38 7.18
C ARG A 31 10.85 2.07 7.00
N LEU A 32 10.19 1.01 6.53
CA LEU A 32 10.82 -0.27 6.24
C LEU A 32 11.92 -0.13 5.19
N CYS A 33 11.62 0.55 4.08
CA CYS A 33 12.59 0.81 3.02
C CYS A 33 13.80 1.60 3.55
N ALA A 34 13.57 2.66 4.33
CA ALA A 34 14.63 3.47 4.93
C ALA A 34 15.53 2.64 5.88
N GLN A 35 14.93 1.81 6.74
CA GLN A 35 15.66 0.94 7.67
C GLN A 35 16.49 -0.14 6.97
N ARG A 36 16.06 -0.57 5.77
CA ARG A 36 16.73 -1.61 4.98
C ARG A 36 17.64 -1.04 3.88
N HIS A 37 17.80 0.28 3.82
CA HIS A 37 18.51 0.97 2.74
C HIS A 37 17.99 0.60 1.34
N TRP A 38 16.68 0.39 1.22
CA TRP A 38 16.02 0.18 -0.07
C TRP A 38 15.49 1.50 -0.61
N THR A 39 15.72 1.75 -1.90
CA THR A 39 15.14 2.90 -2.59
C THR A 39 13.71 2.56 -2.99
N LEU A 40 12.74 3.23 -2.38
CA LEU A 40 11.34 3.18 -2.81
C LEU A 40 11.18 4.05 -4.08
N THR A 41 10.96 3.42 -5.23
CA THR A 41 10.81 4.13 -6.52
C THR A 41 9.39 4.61 -6.75
N GLU A 42 8.41 3.81 -6.35
CA GLU A 42 6.98 4.08 -6.54
C GLU A 42 6.17 3.35 -5.45
N LEU A 43 5.06 3.95 -5.04
CA LEU A 43 4.05 3.32 -4.18
C LEU A 43 2.68 3.80 -4.63
N THR A 44 1.95 2.92 -5.31
CA THR A 44 0.64 3.24 -5.88
C THR A 44 -0.46 2.59 -5.05
N PRO A 45 -1.37 3.39 -4.43
CA PRO A 45 -2.51 2.82 -3.72
C PRO A 45 -3.45 2.18 -4.74
N VAL A 46 -3.85 0.93 -4.47
CA VAL A 46 -4.84 0.21 -5.29
C VAL A 46 -6.13 0.13 -4.49
N GLU A 47 -7.08 1.00 -4.81
CA GLU A 47 -8.41 1.00 -4.21
C GLU A 47 -9.30 0.01 -4.97
N THR A 48 -9.61 -1.12 -4.33
CA THR A 48 -10.32 -2.23 -4.97
C THR A 48 -11.84 -2.08 -4.92
N ARG A 49 -12.38 -1.18 -4.08
CA ARG A 49 -13.82 -0.99 -3.91
C ARG A 49 -14.22 0.40 -4.37
N LEU A 50 -15.22 0.46 -5.26
CA LEU A 50 -15.85 1.72 -5.67
C LEU A 50 -16.29 2.56 -4.47
N GLU A 51 -16.81 1.91 -3.41
CA GLU A 51 -17.22 2.59 -2.18
C GLU A 51 -16.10 3.40 -1.51
N ASP A 52 -14.85 2.96 -1.63
CA ASP A 52 -13.70 3.67 -1.04
C ASP A 52 -13.38 4.94 -1.84
N VAL A 53 -13.55 4.91 -3.17
CA VAL A 53 -13.45 6.08 -4.06
C VAL A 53 -14.57 7.10 -3.75
N PHE A 54 -15.80 6.62 -3.53
CA PHE A 54 -16.94 7.49 -3.25
C PHE A 54 -16.86 8.16 -1.87
N ARG A 55 -16.30 7.51 -0.85
CA ARG A 55 -16.09 8.12 0.48
C ARG A 55 -15.20 9.36 0.40
N GLY A 56 -14.13 9.32 -0.38
CA GLY A 56 -13.21 10.46 -0.55
C GLY A 56 -13.83 11.68 -1.24
N LEU A 57 -14.85 11.46 -2.08
CA LEU A 57 -15.52 12.53 -2.84
C LEU A 57 -16.71 13.16 -2.11
N THR A 58 -17.31 12.45 -1.15
CA THR A 58 -18.57 12.86 -0.48
C THR A 58 -18.40 13.39 0.94
N LEU A 59 -17.22 13.20 1.56
CA LEU A 59 -16.91 13.66 2.91
C LEU A 59 -16.23 15.06 2.95
N ASN A 60 -16.15 15.76 1.80
CA ASN A 60 -15.67 17.15 1.72
C ASN A 60 -16.83 18.15 1.75
#